data_AF-A0A354J1Y0-F1
#
_entry.id   AF-A0A354J1Y0-F1
#
_cell.length_a   1.000
_cell.length_b   1.000
_cell.length_c   1.000
_cell.angle_alpha   90.00
_cell.angle_beta   90.00
_cell.angle_gamma   90.00
#
_symmetry.space_group_name_H-M   'P 1'
#
loop_
_entity.id
_entity.type
_entity.pdbx_description
1 polymer ?
#
loop_
_entity_poly.entity_id
_entity_poly.type
_entity_poly.pdbx_seq_one_letter_code
_entity_poly.pdbx_strand_id
1 'polypeptide(L)'
;EKYPQTLQERDDMYVEYITLLNQAGQHEKAYDLIMSRKFHPWEGGEGKITTQYKIALLEIAKKELKSREYASAIHHLRAALSYPENLGEGKLEGTKDNHLNYYLGSAYEALGNSEAAQEYYALASLGADDPAGMMYYYDQPADSILYQGLALKKLGKPIAANAKFYKLLDYGEQHIFDEVKIDYFAVSLPDFMIFKDDLDKRNKAHCYYLIGLGNLGLGNREDAKRAFDQALQFDSNHMECILYGKML
;
A
#
# COMPACT_ATOMS: atom_id res chain seq x y z
N GLU A 1 6.03 19.25 17.76
CA GLU A 1 6.65 18.10 18.46
C GLU A 1 7.18 18.55 19.82
N LYS A 2 6.98 17.76 20.89
CA LYS A 2 7.33 18.15 22.28
C LYS A 2 8.52 17.38 22.88
N TYR A 3 8.83 16.18 22.38
CA TYR A 3 9.88 15.29 22.89
C TYR A 3 10.76 14.67 21.77
N PRO A 4 11.50 15.48 21.01
CA PRO A 4 12.27 15.00 19.85
C PRO A 4 13.44 14.09 20.22
N GLN A 5 14.00 14.23 21.43
CA GLN A 5 15.13 13.42 21.88
C GLN A 5 14.73 11.95 22.10
N THR A 6 13.61 11.71 22.78
CA THR A 6 13.08 10.35 23.02
C THR A 6 12.72 9.63 21.71
N LEU A 7 12.24 10.38 20.72
CA LEU A 7 11.95 9.84 19.39
C LEU A 7 13.21 9.30 18.71
N GLN A 8 14.36 9.95 18.88
CA GLN A 8 15.61 9.52 18.27
C GLN A 8 16.20 8.26 18.90
N GLU A 9 15.83 7.93 20.14
CA GLU A 9 16.39 6.80 20.87
C GLU A 9 15.76 5.45 20.49
N ARG A 10 14.57 5.46 19.88
CA ARG A 10 13.79 4.25 19.63
C ARG A 10 13.30 4.15 18.18
N ASP A 11 13.69 3.07 17.50
CA ASP A 11 13.30 2.83 16.11
C ASP A 11 11.78 2.68 15.95
N ASP A 12 11.09 2.01 16.88
CA ASP A 12 9.64 1.82 16.83
C ASP A 12 8.86 3.15 16.84
N MET A 13 9.17 4.05 17.78
CA MET A 13 8.56 5.39 17.83
C MET A 13 8.95 6.25 16.61
N TYR A 14 10.18 6.10 16.13
CA TYR A 14 10.65 6.82 14.94
C TYR A 14 9.87 6.40 13.69
N VAL A 15 9.59 5.10 13.53
CA VAL A 15 8.76 4.58 12.44
C VAL A 15 7.32 5.10 12.56
N GLU A 16 6.72 5.11 13.74
CA GLU A 16 5.37 5.68 13.93
C GLU A 16 5.32 7.17 13.55
N TYR A 17 6.36 7.95 13.88
CA TYR A 17 6.44 9.34 13.46
C TYR A 17 6.55 9.50 11.94
N ILE A 18 7.35 8.66 11.28
CA ILE A 18 7.42 8.61 9.80
C ILE A 18 6.05 8.26 9.20
N THR A 19 5.33 7.29 9.79
CA THR A 19 3.97 6.93 9.36
C THR A 19 3.03 8.14 9.41
N LEU A 20 3.05 8.90 10.51
CA LEU A 20 2.25 10.13 10.66
C LEU A 20 2.64 11.19 9.62
N LEU A 21 3.93 11.36 9.32
CA LEU A 21 4.39 12.27 8.27
C LEU A 21 3.83 11.89 6.91
N ASN A 22 3.90 10.61 6.55
CA ASN A 22 3.32 10.11 5.30
C ASN A 22 1.79 10.30 5.25
N GLN A 23 1.07 10.00 6.34
CA GLN A 23 -0.38 10.25 6.42
C GLN A 23 -0.72 11.74 6.19
N ALA A 24 0.07 12.63 6.80
CA ALA A 24 -0.06 14.07 6.67
C ALA A 24 0.38 14.62 5.30
N GLY A 25 0.88 13.78 4.39
CA GLY A 25 1.34 14.19 3.06
C GLY A 25 2.76 14.78 3.03
N GLN A 26 3.52 14.68 4.11
CA GLN A 26 4.91 15.16 4.22
C GLN A 26 5.89 14.06 3.77
N HIS A 27 5.71 13.57 2.55
CA HIS A 27 6.42 12.40 2.02
C HIS A 27 7.93 12.64 1.83
N GLU A 28 8.31 13.83 1.37
CA GLU A 28 9.73 14.21 1.23
C GLU A 28 10.43 14.23 2.58
N LYS A 29 9.80 14.82 3.61
CA LYS A 29 10.34 14.83 4.98
C LYS A 29 10.42 13.41 5.55
N ALA A 30 9.41 12.58 5.31
CA ALA A 30 9.43 11.17 5.72
C ALA A 30 10.62 10.44 5.08
N TYR A 31 10.82 10.59 3.76
CA TYR A 31 11.95 10.03 3.03
C TYR A 31 13.30 10.49 3.58
N ASP A 32 13.48 11.79 3.77
CA ASP A 32 14.74 12.35 4.29
C ASP A 32 15.09 11.77 5.67
N LEU A 33 14.11 11.64 6.56
CA LEU A 33 14.29 11.08 7.90
C LEU A 33 14.56 9.58 7.89
N ILE A 34 13.97 8.83 6.95
CA ILE A 34 14.29 7.42 6.71
C ILE A 34 15.75 7.30 6.26
N MET A 35 16.16 8.08 5.28
CA MET A 35 17.51 8.00 4.70
C MET A 35 18.60 8.52 5.64
N SER A 36 18.27 9.41 6.59
CA SER A 36 19.23 9.94 7.56
C SER A 36 19.56 8.99 8.72
N ARG A 37 18.89 7.82 8.79
CA ARG A 37 18.99 6.89 9.91
C ARG A 37 19.30 5.47 9.44
N LYS A 38 20.06 4.74 10.27
CA LYS A 38 20.20 3.29 10.19
C LYS A 38 19.23 2.62 11.16
N PHE A 39 18.28 1.87 10.63
CA PHE A 39 17.32 1.08 11.38
C PHE A 39 17.88 -0.30 11.68
N HIS A 40 17.49 -0.86 12.82
CA HIS A 40 17.83 -2.22 13.23
C HIS A 40 16.56 -3.07 13.22
N PRO A 41 16.57 -4.28 12.65
CA PRO A 41 15.43 -5.18 12.76
C PRO A 41 15.08 -5.45 14.23
N TRP A 42 13.79 -5.42 14.56
CA TRP A 42 13.28 -5.80 15.87
C TRP A 42 12.04 -6.69 15.70
N GLU A 43 11.76 -7.52 16.69
CA GLU A 43 10.60 -8.42 16.70
C GLU A 43 9.30 -7.59 16.62
N GLY A 44 8.43 -7.91 15.65
CA GLY A 44 7.18 -7.17 15.40
C GLY A 44 7.37 -5.85 14.64
N GLY A 45 8.58 -5.59 14.14
CA GLY A 45 8.95 -4.46 13.30
C GLY A 45 8.99 -4.75 11.79
N GLU A 46 8.88 -6.03 11.43
CA GLU A 46 9.11 -6.53 10.08
C GLU A 46 8.22 -5.81 9.06
N GLY A 47 8.84 -5.28 8.00
CA GLY A 47 8.14 -4.61 6.92
C GLY A 47 7.68 -3.19 7.24
N LYS A 48 7.70 -2.73 8.50
CA LYS A 48 7.12 -1.42 8.87
C LYS A 48 7.88 -0.26 8.22
N ILE A 49 9.21 -0.22 8.38
CA ILE A 49 10.01 0.85 7.80
C ILE A 49 10.09 0.77 6.28
N THR A 50 10.20 -0.43 5.72
CA THR A 50 10.27 -0.65 4.26
C THR A 50 8.95 -0.27 3.58
N THR A 51 7.82 -0.47 4.24
CA THR A 51 6.51 0.03 3.80
C THR A 51 6.49 1.55 3.76
N GLN A 52 6.93 2.23 4.82
CA GLN A 52 6.96 3.71 4.84
C GLN A 52 7.92 4.30 3.81
N TYR A 53 9.05 3.65 3.55
CA TYR A 53 9.99 4.02 2.49
C TYR A 53 9.34 3.94 1.11
N LYS A 54 8.65 2.84 0.80
CA LYS A 54 7.93 2.68 -0.46
C LYS A 54 6.81 3.71 -0.63
N ILE A 55 6.02 3.95 0.42
CA ILE A 55 4.95 4.95 0.39
C ILE A 55 5.52 6.33 0.09
N ALA A 56 6.57 6.75 0.79
CA ALA A 56 7.18 8.06 0.60
C ALA A 56 7.64 8.25 -0.86
N LEU A 57 8.39 7.29 -1.40
CA LEU A 57 8.88 7.35 -2.78
C LEU A 57 7.77 7.30 -3.83
N LEU A 58 6.75 6.46 -3.61
CA LEU A 58 5.60 6.37 -4.51
C LEU A 58 4.83 7.69 -4.57
N GLU A 59 4.56 8.31 -3.42
CA GLU A 59 3.81 9.56 -3.37
C GLU A 59 4.62 10.76 -3.92
N ILE A 60 5.94 10.78 -3.69
CA ILE A 60 6.85 11.72 -4.37
C ILE A 60 6.76 11.53 -5.89
N ALA A 61 6.86 10.30 -6.38
CA ALA A 61 6.76 10.02 -7.81
C ALA A 61 5.39 10.40 -8.39
N LYS A 62 4.29 10.17 -7.68
CA LYS A 62 2.94 10.60 -8.12
C LYS A 62 2.87 12.12 -8.27
N LYS A 63 3.49 12.89 -7.37
CA LYS A 63 3.59 14.35 -7.47
C LYS A 63 4.43 14.77 -8.68
N GLU A 64 5.55 14.12 -8.92
CA GLU A 64 6.42 14.38 -10.08
C GLU A 64 5.72 14.05 -11.41
N LEU A 65 4.98 12.95 -11.48
CA LEU A 65 4.15 12.60 -12.65
C LEU A 65 3.12 13.67 -12.95
N LYS A 66 2.42 14.20 -11.93
CA LYS A 66 1.47 15.32 -12.10
C LYS A 66 2.16 16.59 -12.62
N SER A 67 3.40 16.84 -12.17
CA SER A 67 4.23 17.96 -12.63
C SER A 67 4.94 17.71 -13.96
N ARG A 68 4.76 16.53 -14.57
CA ARG A 68 5.43 16.10 -15.82
C ARG A 68 6.96 15.91 -15.70
N GLU A 69 7.47 15.75 -14.49
CA GLU A 69 8.87 15.46 -14.19
C GLU A 69 9.14 13.95 -14.30
N TYR A 70 8.88 13.38 -15.47
CA TYR A 70 8.80 11.92 -15.65
C TYR A 70 10.11 11.19 -15.36
N ALA A 71 11.25 11.79 -15.67
CA ALA A 71 12.56 11.19 -15.38
C ALA A 71 12.82 11.06 -13.88
N SER A 72 12.42 12.09 -13.10
CA SER A 72 12.51 12.06 -11.63
C SER A 72 11.55 11.03 -11.05
N ALA A 73 10.32 10.98 -11.56
CA ALA A 73 9.35 9.96 -11.15
C ALA A 73 9.87 8.54 -11.36
N ILE A 74 10.48 8.25 -12.51
CA ILE A 74 11.08 6.95 -12.79
C ILE A 74 12.23 6.65 -11.82
N HIS A 75 13.04 7.65 -11.47
CA HIS A 75 14.12 7.48 -10.50
C HIS A 75 13.57 7.04 -9.13
N HIS A 76 12.59 7.75 -8.58
CA HIS A 76 11.99 7.42 -7.28
C HIS A 76 11.24 6.07 -7.29
N LEU A 77 10.49 5.78 -8.36
CA LEU A 77 9.79 4.50 -8.51
C LEU A 77 10.76 3.31 -8.58
N ARG A 78 11.90 3.47 -9.28
CA ARG A 78 12.95 2.44 -9.33
C ARG A 78 13.63 2.29 -7.98
N ALA A 79 13.89 3.38 -7.27
CA ALA A 79 14.44 3.33 -5.92
C ALA A 79 13.53 2.57 -4.95
N ALA A 80 12.20 2.67 -5.11
CA ALA A 80 11.23 1.95 -4.27
C ALA A 80 11.21 0.43 -4.52
N LEU A 81 11.77 -0.06 -5.63
CA LEU A 81 11.85 -1.49 -5.94
C LEU A 81 12.99 -2.21 -5.18
N SER A 82 13.90 -1.47 -4.55
CA SER A 82 15.06 -1.99 -3.81
C SER A 82 15.16 -1.36 -2.42
N TYR A 83 15.60 -2.12 -1.43
CA TYR A 83 15.74 -1.62 -0.06
C TYR A 83 17.20 -1.25 0.22
N PRO A 84 17.50 0.02 0.53
CA PRO A 84 18.85 0.41 0.91
C PRO A 84 19.25 -0.19 2.26
N GLU A 85 20.55 -0.41 2.47
CA GLU A 85 21.08 -1.10 3.67
C GLU A 85 20.67 -0.44 4.98
N ASN A 86 20.42 0.87 4.98
CA ASN A 86 20.04 1.61 6.17
C ASN A 86 18.65 1.19 6.71
N LEU A 87 17.80 0.53 5.92
CA LEU A 87 16.52 0.01 6.41
C LEU A 87 16.67 -1.23 7.29
N GLY A 88 17.83 -1.90 7.26
CA GLY A 88 18.09 -3.11 8.05
C GLY A 88 17.35 -4.37 7.57
N GLU A 89 16.50 -4.26 6.53
CA GLU A 89 15.67 -5.34 6.02
C GLU A 89 15.88 -5.58 4.53
N GLY A 90 15.90 -6.87 4.14
CA GLY A 90 15.92 -7.29 2.74
C GLY A 90 14.50 -7.44 2.18
N LYS A 91 14.36 -7.26 0.86
CA LYS A 91 13.10 -7.53 0.18
C LYS A 91 12.90 -9.03 -0.03
N LEU A 92 11.73 -9.55 0.34
CA LEU A 92 11.39 -10.95 0.15
C LEU A 92 11.25 -11.31 -1.33
N GLU A 93 11.85 -12.43 -1.73
CA GLU A 93 11.70 -12.98 -3.07
C GLU A 93 10.22 -13.30 -3.35
N GLY A 94 9.73 -12.92 -4.52
CA GLY A 94 8.33 -13.11 -4.91
C GLY A 94 7.39 -11.97 -4.57
N THR A 95 7.80 -10.98 -3.75
CA THR A 95 7.01 -9.75 -3.50
C THR A 95 6.65 -9.07 -4.81
N LYS A 96 5.37 -8.78 -5.03
CA LYS A 96 4.90 -8.10 -6.24
C LYS A 96 4.60 -6.63 -5.94
N ASP A 97 5.29 -5.72 -6.62
CA ASP A 97 5.05 -4.29 -6.50
C ASP A 97 4.16 -3.79 -7.65
N ASN A 98 2.94 -4.32 -7.74
CA ASN A 98 2.01 -4.00 -8.82
C ASN A 98 1.78 -2.50 -8.97
N HIS A 99 1.66 -1.79 -7.83
CA HIS A 99 1.51 -0.34 -7.79
C HIS A 99 2.73 0.39 -8.38
N LEU A 100 3.96 0.03 -7.98
CA LEU A 100 5.18 0.64 -8.51
C LEU A 100 5.32 0.39 -10.02
N ASN A 101 5.07 -0.85 -10.45
CA ASN A 101 5.12 -1.21 -11.87
C ASN A 101 4.05 -0.47 -12.68
N TYR A 102 2.83 -0.29 -12.16
CA TYR A 102 1.78 0.47 -12.84
C TYR A 102 2.19 1.94 -13.05
N TYR A 103 2.77 2.58 -12.03
CA TYR A 103 3.24 3.96 -12.16
C TYR A 103 4.49 4.08 -13.05
N LEU A 104 5.38 3.08 -13.06
CA LEU A 104 6.48 3.02 -14.04
C LEU A 104 5.94 2.95 -15.46
N GLY A 105 4.95 2.08 -15.71
CA GLY A 105 4.27 2.01 -17.01
C GLY A 105 3.65 3.35 -17.41
N SER A 106 3.00 4.03 -16.47
CA SER A 106 2.41 5.36 -16.69
C SER A 106 3.47 6.43 -17.00
N ALA A 107 4.62 6.39 -16.33
CA ALA A 107 5.73 7.31 -16.57
C ALA A 107 6.34 7.12 -17.98
N TYR A 108 6.58 5.87 -18.37
CA TYR A 108 7.11 5.54 -19.69
C TYR A 108 6.12 5.85 -20.82
N GLU A 109 4.83 5.60 -20.60
CA GLU A 109 3.76 5.97 -21.53
C GLU A 109 3.75 7.49 -21.76
N ALA A 110 3.87 8.28 -20.68
CA ALA A 110 3.90 9.74 -20.77
C ALA A 110 5.16 10.29 -21.48
N LEU A 111 6.27 9.53 -21.46
CA LEU A 111 7.48 9.81 -22.24
C LEU A 111 7.40 9.35 -23.69
N GLY A 112 6.31 8.71 -24.10
CA GLY A 112 6.13 8.14 -25.44
C GLY A 112 6.83 6.79 -25.66
N ASN A 113 7.45 6.22 -24.63
CA ASN A 113 8.06 4.89 -24.70
C ASN A 113 6.99 3.80 -24.47
N SER A 114 6.28 3.48 -25.54
CA SER A 114 5.17 2.53 -25.52
C SER A 114 5.60 1.09 -25.20
N GLU A 115 6.81 0.69 -25.61
CA GLU A 115 7.35 -0.65 -25.35
C GLU A 115 7.57 -0.86 -23.85
N ALA A 116 8.34 0.03 -23.22
CA ALA A 116 8.58 -0.03 -21.78
C ALA A 116 7.28 0.11 -20.98
N ALA A 117 6.34 0.94 -21.43
CA ALA A 117 5.04 1.07 -20.79
C ALA A 117 4.28 -0.28 -20.76
N GLN A 118 4.24 -0.98 -21.89
CA GLN A 118 3.57 -2.28 -21.99
C GLN A 118 4.25 -3.35 -21.11
N GLU A 119 5.58 -3.37 -21.05
CA GLU A 119 6.32 -4.28 -20.18
C GLU A 119 5.96 -4.07 -18.70
N TYR A 120 5.99 -2.83 -18.23
CA TYR A 120 5.66 -2.52 -16.83
C TYR A 120 4.18 -2.75 -16.50
N TYR A 121 3.27 -2.46 -17.43
CA TYR A 121 1.86 -2.83 -17.25
C TYR A 121 1.67 -4.35 -17.22
N ALA A 122 2.41 -5.11 -18.03
CA ALA A 122 2.37 -6.57 -17.97
C ALA A 122 2.85 -7.07 -16.60
N LEU A 123 3.96 -6.55 -16.08
CA LEU A 123 4.43 -6.87 -14.72
C LEU A 123 3.41 -6.51 -13.64
N ALA A 124 2.79 -5.33 -13.74
CA ALA A 124 1.74 -4.88 -12.82
C ALA A 124 0.46 -5.71 -12.88
N SER A 125 0.25 -6.50 -13.94
CA SER A 125 -0.91 -7.39 -14.08
C SER A 125 -0.73 -8.78 -13.45
N LEU A 126 0.48 -9.12 -13.01
CA LEU A 126 0.80 -10.43 -12.42
C LEU A 126 0.56 -10.44 -10.91
N GLY A 127 0.04 -11.54 -10.37
CA GLY A 127 -0.12 -11.69 -8.92
C GLY A 127 -1.19 -12.70 -8.56
N ALA A 128 -1.47 -12.78 -7.26
CA ALA A 128 -2.58 -13.55 -6.75
C ALA A 128 -3.91 -12.96 -7.24
N ASP A 129 -4.87 -13.86 -7.43
CA ASP A 129 -6.14 -13.55 -8.05
C ASP A 129 -7.21 -13.15 -7.02
N ASP A 130 -7.07 -13.63 -5.78
CA ASP A 130 -8.05 -13.51 -4.72
C ASP A 130 -7.50 -12.64 -3.59
N PRO A 131 -8.33 -11.78 -2.96
CA PRO A 131 -7.91 -10.96 -1.83
C PRO A 131 -7.48 -11.82 -0.65
N ALA A 132 -6.40 -11.42 0.00
CA ALA A 132 -6.01 -12.01 1.27
C ALA A 132 -6.79 -11.37 2.43
N GLY A 133 -6.89 -12.12 3.53
CA GLY A 133 -7.41 -11.60 4.79
C GLY A 133 -6.48 -10.56 5.41
N MET A 134 -6.90 -9.99 6.54
CA MET A 134 -6.19 -8.94 7.28
C MET A 134 -5.22 -9.49 8.34
N MET A 135 -5.09 -10.82 8.44
CA MET A 135 -4.46 -11.49 9.59
C MET A 135 -2.95 -11.64 9.49
N TYR A 136 -2.34 -11.66 8.30
CA TYR A 136 -0.92 -11.97 8.13
C TYR A 136 -0.17 -10.84 7.41
N TYR A 137 1.00 -10.46 7.92
CA TYR A 137 1.79 -9.35 7.35
C TYR A 137 2.48 -9.70 6.03
N TYR A 138 2.67 -11.00 5.74
CA TYR A 138 3.32 -11.47 4.52
C TYR A 138 2.35 -11.67 3.34
N ASP A 139 1.05 -11.55 3.59
CA ASP A 139 0.04 -11.63 2.55
C ASP A 139 0.23 -10.49 1.54
N GLN A 140 -0.06 -10.77 0.26
CA GLN A 140 0.03 -9.73 -0.75
C GLN A 140 -0.97 -8.61 -0.43
N PRO A 141 -0.54 -7.34 -0.44
CA PRO A 141 -1.42 -6.21 -0.20
C PRO A 141 -2.63 -6.24 -1.15
N ALA A 142 -3.82 -5.96 -0.61
CA ALA A 142 -5.06 -6.04 -1.39
C ALA A 142 -5.13 -5.07 -2.58
N ASP A 143 -4.47 -3.92 -2.48
CA ASP A 143 -4.34 -2.96 -3.58
C ASP A 143 -3.52 -3.52 -4.76
N SER A 144 -2.75 -4.60 -4.58
CA SER A 144 -2.13 -5.31 -5.71
C SER A 144 -3.18 -5.71 -6.75
N ILE A 145 -4.38 -6.15 -6.33
CA ILE A 145 -5.49 -6.54 -7.22
C ILE A 145 -6.08 -5.31 -7.93
N LEU A 146 -6.17 -4.16 -7.26
CA LEU A 146 -6.54 -2.90 -7.90
C LEU A 146 -5.58 -2.59 -9.04
N TYR A 147 -4.26 -2.61 -8.80
CA TYR A 147 -3.29 -2.29 -9.85
C TYR A 147 -3.19 -3.34 -10.94
N GLN A 148 -3.45 -4.62 -10.64
CA GLN A 148 -3.64 -5.64 -11.68
C GLN A 148 -4.76 -5.23 -12.64
N GLY A 149 -5.92 -4.84 -12.11
CA GLY A 149 -7.05 -4.39 -12.92
C GLY A 149 -6.74 -3.11 -13.70
N LEU A 150 -6.11 -2.12 -13.07
CA LEU A 150 -5.73 -0.86 -13.74
C LEU A 150 -4.72 -1.10 -14.87
N ALA A 151 -3.74 -1.99 -14.66
CA ALA A 151 -2.78 -2.37 -15.68
C ALA A 151 -3.44 -3.15 -16.83
N LEU A 152 -4.37 -4.06 -16.53
CA LEU A 152 -5.15 -4.78 -17.55
C LEU A 152 -5.99 -3.82 -18.41
N LYS A 153 -6.56 -2.75 -17.84
CA LYS A 153 -7.20 -1.67 -18.63
C LYS A 153 -6.21 -1.03 -19.60
N LYS A 154 -5.00 -0.69 -19.13
CA LYS A 154 -3.93 -0.12 -19.98
C LYS A 154 -3.47 -1.06 -21.09
N LEU A 155 -3.52 -2.37 -20.86
CA LEU A 155 -3.22 -3.41 -21.85
C LEU A 155 -4.40 -3.75 -22.78
N GLY A 156 -5.50 -2.99 -22.73
CA GLY A 156 -6.66 -3.22 -23.60
C GLY A 156 -7.50 -4.45 -23.23
N LYS A 157 -7.44 -4.90 -21.97
CA LYS A 157 -8.18 -6.08 -21.45
C LYS A 157 -9.24 -5.67 -20.41
N PRO A 158 -10.26 -4.88 -20.77
CA PRO A 158 -11.21 -4.31 -19.80
C PRO A 158 -12.09 -5.34 -19.09
N ILE A 159 -12.43 -6.46 -19.74
CA ILE A 159 -13.23 -7.53 -19.12
C ILE A 159 -12.43 -8.17 -17.97
N ALA A 160 -11.18 -8.53 -18.22
CA ALA A 160 -10.29 -9.10 -17.20
C ALA A 160 -10.03 -8.09 -16.06
N ALA A 161 -9.90 -6.80 -16.39
CA ALA A 161 -9.77 -5.76 -15.38
C ALA A 161 -10.99 -5.66 -14.45
N ASN A 162 -12.20 -5.63 -15.02
CA ASN A 162 -13.42 -5.55 -14.22
C ASN A 162 -13.59 -6.77 -13.31
N ALA A 163 -13.19 -7.96 -13.77
CA ALA A 163 -13.19 -9.15 -12.92
C ALA A 163 -12.33 -8.96 -11.64
N LYS A 164 -11.17 -8.29 -11.74
CA LYS A 164 -10.33 -7.97 -10.56
C LYS A 164 -11.05 -7.06 -9.58
N PHE A 165 -11.75 -6.04 -10.07
CA PHE A 165 -12.46 -5.11 -9.20
C PHE A 165 -13.68 -5.73 -8.52
N TYR A 166 -14.45 -6.57 -9.24
CA TYR A 166 -15.56 -7.30 -8.64
C TYR A 166 -15.11 -8.29 -7.57
N LYS A 167 -13.97 -8.96 -7.74
CA LYS A 167 -13.40 -9.81 -6.68
C LYS A 167 -13.15 -9.05 -5.37
N LEU A 168 -12.69 -7.80 -5.45
CA LEU A 168 -12.51 -6.95 -4.27
C LEU A 168 -13.85 -6.61 -3.60
N LEU A 169 -14.87 -6.27 -4.39
CA LEU A 169 -16.22 -6.00 -3.90
C LEU A 169 -16.82 -7.25 -3.24
N ASP A 170 -16.82 -8.37 -3.95
CA ASP A 170 -17.42 -9.63 -3.51
C ASP A 170 -16.81 -10.08 -2.18
N TYR A 171 -15.48 -10.02 -2.04
CA TYR A 171 -14.82 -10.37 -0.79
C TYR A 171 -15.27 -9.44 0.35
N GLY A 172 -15.18 -8.12 0.14
CA GLY A 172 -15.52 -7.16 1.18
C GLY A 172 -16.98 -7.26 1.61
N GLU A 173 -17.92 -7.48 0.68
CA GLU A 173 -19.34 -7.64 1.00
C GLU A 173 -19.65 -8.96 1.72
N GLN A 174 -18.98 -10.05 1.33
CA GLN A 174 -19.21 -11.38 1.93
C GLN A 174 -18.65 -11.48 3.36
N HIS A 175 -17.47 -10.90 3.62
CA HIS A 175 -16.73 -11.14 4.85
C HIS A 175 -16.92 -10.08 5.94
N ILE A 176 -17.62 -8.98 5.66
CA ILE A 176 -17.73 -7.83 6.60
C ILE A 176 -18.38 -8.15 7.95
N PHE A 177 -19.20 -9.20 8.01
CA PHE A 177 -19.90 -9.64 9.21
C PHE A 177 -19.34 -10.94 9.79
N ASP A 178 -18.20 -11.41 9.29
CA ASP A 178 -17.55 -12.60 9.82
C ASP A 178 -17.04 -12.36 11.25
N GLU A 179 -17.21 -13.35 12.12
CA GLU A 179 -16.54 -13.40 13.42
C GLU A 179 -15.08 -13.85 13.23
N VAL A 180 -14.14 -12.95 13.46
CA VAL A 180 -12.72 -13.25 13.25
C VAL A 180 -12.10 -13.81 14.52
N LYS A 181 -11.51 -15.00 14.39
CA LYS A 181 -10.84 -15.70 15.48
C LYS A 181 -9.42 -16.06 15.04
N ILE A 182 -8.47 -15.77 15.91
CA ILE A 182 -7.09 -16.23 15.73
C ILE A 182 -7.08 -17.74 15.99
N ASP A 183 -6.61 -18.51 14.99
CA ASP A 183 -6.39 -19.95 15.15
C ASP A 183 -5.38 -20.20 16.29
N TYR A 184 -5.60 -21.24 17.07
CA TYR A 184 -4.70 -21.66 18.15
C TYR A 184 -3.25 -21.84 17.70
N PHE A 185 -3.02 -22.24 16.44
CA PHE A 185 -1.69 -22.41 15.86
C PHE A 185 -1.22 -21.25 14.98
N ALA A 186 -1.94 -20.11 14.97
CA ALA A 186 -1.56 -18.96 14.16
C ALA A 186 -0.19 -18.41 14.58
N VAL A 187 0.70 -18.28 13.61
CA VAL A 187 1.98 -17.59 13.73
C VAL A 187 2.00 -16.41 12.76
N SER A 188 2.91 -15.45 12.97
CA SER A 188 3.10 -14.28 12.09
C SER A 188 1.92 -13.31 12.05
N LEU A 189 1.32 -13.07 13.22
CA LEU A 189 0.36 -11.99 13.40
C LEU A 189 1.09 -10.63 13.36
N PRO A 190 0.45 -9.56 12.87
CA PRO A 190 1.08 -8.26 12.65
C PRO A 190 1.40 -7.49 13.93
N ASP A 191 0.74 -7.82 15.05
CA ASP A 191 0.82 -7.05 16.30
C ASP A 191 1.27 -7.88 17.50
N PHE A 192 1.89 -7.18 18.46
CA PHE A 192 2.21 -7.74 19.78
C PHE A 192 0.92 -8.09 20.52
N MET A 193 0.70 -9.39 20.75
CA MET A 193 -0.46 -9.99 21.42
C MET A 193 -0.68 -9.59 22.89
N ILE A 194 0.10 -8.65 23.42
CA ILE A 194 -0.01 -8.16 24.81
C ILE A 194 -1.26 -7.28 24.96
N PHE A 195 -1.67 -6.58 23.90
CA PHE A 195 -2.88 -5.77 23.88
C PHE A 195 -4.05 -6.56 23.29
N LYS A 196 -5.23 -6.45 23.92
CA LYS A 196 -6.46 -7.01 23.36
C LYS A 196 -6.91 -6.16 22.18
N ASP A 197 -6.93 -6.78 21.02
CA ASP A 197 -7.40 -6.18 19.79
C ASP A 197 -8.85 -6.61 19.48
N ASP A 198 -9.57 -5.78 18.75
CA ASP A 198 -10.92 -6.08 18.25
C ASP A 198 -10.81 -6.52 16.78
N LEU A 199 -10.71 -7.84 16.60
CA LEU A 199 -10.49 -8.45 15.28
C LEU A 199 -11.68 -8.23 14.34
N ASP A 200 -12.90 -8.20 14.87
CA ASP A 200 -14.10 -7.92 14.07
C ASP A 200 -14.09 -6.47 13.57
N LYS A 201 -13.65 -5.54 14.42
CA LYS A 201 -13.45 -4.14 14.03
C LYS A 201 -12.38 -4.01 12.94
N ARG A 202 -11.26 -4.71 13.04
CA ARG A 202 -10.22 -4.74 11.99
C ARG A 202 -10.73 -5.36 10.69
N ASN A 203 -11.49 -6.44 10.80
CA ASN A 203 -12.10 -7.08 9.64
C ASN A 203 -13.05 -6.13 8.91
N LYS A 204 -13.89 -5.38 9.64
CA LYS A 204 -14.76 -4.36 9.06
C LYS A 204 -13.97 -3.26 8.34
N ALA A 205 -12.89 -2.76 8.95
CA ALA A 205 -12.02 -1.78 8.30
C ALA A 205 -11.44 -2.33 6.98
N HIS A 206 -10.91 -3.56 7.00
CA HIS A 206 -10.36 -4.23 5.81
C HIS A 206 -11.41 -4.46 4.73
N CYS A 207 -12.59 -4.97 5.09
CA CYS A 207 -13.67 -5.22 4.14
C CYS A 207 -14.16 -3.92 3.47
N TYR A 208 -14.36 -2.85 4.23
CA TYR A 208 -14.70 -1.54 3.65
C TYR A 208 -13.58 -0.97 2.77
N TYR A 209 -12.32 -1.18 3.14
CA TYR A 209 -11.18 -0.84 2.30
C TYR A 209 -11.21 -1.57 0.96
N LEU A 210 -11.45 -2.89 0.95
CA LEU A 210 -11.60 -3.68 -0.28
C LEU A 210 -12.77 -3.21 -1.14
N ILE A 211 -13.92 -2.93 -0.53
CA ILE A 211 -15.08 -2.37 -1.23
C ILE A 211 -14.72 -1.03 -1.89
N GLY A 212 -13.96 -0.19 -1.18
CA GLY A 212 -13.47 1.09 -1.70
C GLY A 212 -12.53 0.92 -2.89
N LEU A 213 -11.58 -0.02 -2.82
CA LEU A 213 -10.67 -0.34 -3.93
C LEU A 213 -11.42 -0.85 -5.17
N GLY A 214 -12.40 -1.75 -4.99
CA GLY A 214 -13.22 -2.28 -6.07
C GLY A 214 -14.00 -1.17 -6.80
N ASN A 215 -14.68 -0.31 -6.03
CA ASN A 215 -15.39 0.84 -6.59
C ASN A 215 -14.45 1.86 -7.26
N LEU A 216 -13.28 2.11 -6.68
CA LEU A 216 -12.25 2.98 -7.27
C LEU A 216 -11.82 2.45 -8.64
N GLY A 217 -11.54 1.14 -8.75
CA GLY A 217 -11.17 0.49 -10.00
C GLY A 217 -12.26 0.51 -11.07
N LEU A 218 -13.53 0.39 -10.67
CA LEU A 218 -14.69 0.51 -11.57
C LEU A 218 -14.98 1.95 -12.01
N GLY A 219 -14.47 2.95 -11.27
CA GLY A 219 -14.69 4.37 -11.53
C GLY A 219 -15.87 4.97 -10.73
N ASN A 220 -16.43 4.22 -9.78
CA ASN A 220 -17.52 4.65 -8.91
C ASN A 220 -16.96 5.49 -7.75
N ARG A 221 -16.51 6.73 -8.05
CA ARG A 221 -15.77 7.57 -7.09
C ARG A 221 -16.52 7.85 -5.78
N GLU A 222 -17.81 8.14 -5.85
CA GLU A 222 -18.63 8.42 -4.66
C GLU A 222 -18.77 7.18 -3.76
N ASP A 223 -18.96 6.01 -4.35
CA ASP A 223 -19.07 4.75 -3.61
C ASP A 223 -17.74 4.37 -2.98
N ALA A 224 -16.64 4.55 -3.71
CA ALA A 224 -15.28 4.37 -3.20
C ALA A 224 -15.03 5.29 -2.00
N LYS A 225 -15.40 6.57 -2.11
CA LYS A 225 -15.26 7.55 -1.02
C LYS A 225 -16.03 7.11 0.22
N ARG A 226 -17.30 6.76 0.06
CA ARG A 226 -18.14 6.30 1.17
C ARG A 226 -17.55 5.08 1.86
N ALA A 227 -17.04 4.12 1.11
CA ALA A 227 -16.42 2.92 1.66
C ALA A 227 -15.11 3.23 2.42
N PHE A 228 -14.23 4.06 1.86
CA PHE A 228 -13.02 4.49 2.57
C PHE A 228 -13.35 5.30 3.84
N ASP A 229 -14.34 6.19 3.79
CA ASP A 229 -14.79 6.91 4.98
C ASP A 229 -15.34 5.96 6.06
N GLN A 230 -16.04 4.88 5.69
CA GLN A 230 -16.49 3.85 6.62
C GLN A 230 -15.30 3.08 7.22
N ALA A 231 -14.32 2.67 6.41
CA ALA A 231 -13.10 2.03 6.90
C ALA A 231 -12.39 2.91 7.93
N LEU A 232 -12.30 4.22 7.69
CA LEU A 232 -11.69 5.20 8.59
C LEU A 232 -12.46 5.44 9.90
N GLN A 233 -13.76 5.11 9.96
CA GLN A 233 -14.51 5.11 11.22
C GLN A 233 -14.11 3.95 12.13
N PHE A 234 -13.70 2.82 11.55
CA PHE A 234 -13.17 1.68 12.30
C PHE A 234 -11.68 1.86 12.58
N ASP A 235 -10.88 2.26 11.60
CA ASP A 235 -9.46 2.54 11.77
C ASP A 235 -9.09 3.91 11.20
N SER A 236 -9.01 4.91 12.06
CA SER A 236 -8.67 6.29 11.67
C SER A 236 -7.24 6.42 11.13
N ASN A 237 -6.37 5.44 11.38
CA ASN A 237 -4.98 5.44 10.96
C ASN A 237 -4.76 4.55 9.71
N HIS A 238 -5.82 4.06 9.07
CA HIS A 238 -5.72 3.19 7.91
C HIS A 238 -5.03 3.90 6.73
N MET A 239 -3.72 3.71 6.62
CA MET A 239 -2.85 4.45 5.69
C MET A 239 -3.35 4.41 4.26
N GLU A 240 -3.69 3.22 3.74
CA GLU A 240 -4.13 3.08 2.36
C GLU A 240 -5.44 3.83 2.08
N CYS A 241 -6.44 3.77 2.98
CA CYS A 241 -7.67 4.55 2.83
C CYS A 241 -7.40 6.05 2.80
N ILE A 242 -6.46 6.55 3.62
CA ILE A 242 -6.03 7.96 3.61
C ILE A 242 -5.39 8.32 2.26
N LEU A 243 -4.53 7.46 1.71
CA LEU A 243 -3.84 7.71 0.44
C LEU A 243 -4.78 7.60 -0.76
N TYR A 244 -5.56 6.53 -0.87
CA TYR A 244 -6.53 6.34 -1.95
C TYR A 244 -7.67 7.35 -1.90
N GLY A 245 -8.07 7.79 -0.71
CA GLY A 245 -9.03 8.88 -0.55
C GLY A 245 -8.58 10.19 -1.21
N LYS A 246 -7.27 10.47 -1.26
CA LYS A 246 -6.70 11.64 -1.97
C LYS A 246 -6.71 11.51 -3.51
N MET A 247 -7.01 10.32 -4.04
CA MET A 247 -7.12 10.08 -5.49
C MET A 247 -8.54 10.33 -6.03
N LEU A 248 -9.53 10.38 -5.15
CA LEU A 248 -10.95 10.64 -5.44
C LEU A 248 -11.26 12.12 -5.60
#